data_AF-A0A835INN0-F1
#
_entry.id   AF-A0A835INN0-F1
#
_cell.length_a   1.000
_cell.length_b   1.000
_cell.length_c   1.000
_cell.angle_alpha   90.00
_cell.angle_beta   90.00
_cell.angle_gamma   90.00
#
_symmetry.space_group_name_H-M   'P 1'
#
loop_
_entity.id
_entity.type
_entity.pdbx_description
1 polymer ?
#
loop_
_entity_poly.entity_id
_entity_poly.type
_entity_poly.pdbx_seq_one_letter_code
_entity_poly.pdbx_strand_id
1 'polypeptide(L)'
;MSSCPIDLNYIHTIPWNTSVCPDYLRKSPSNSNTANQICCQTLLILFSIGLAQHLKEISIFQLPDLPSASACILDFQSKLKSLSLPPDIASTCFGSPECFQIGPHICVGIETKQDWIDMLGPTTQIDIMPK
;
A
#
# COMPACT_ATOMS: atom_id res chain seq x y z
N MET A 1 -17.17 -9.97 -9.75
CA MET A 1 -16.72 -8.95 -8.78
C MET A 1 -15.58 -9.58 -8.02
N SER A 2 -14.39 -8.99 -8.05
CA SER A 2 -13.26 -9.46 -7.23
C SER A 2 -13.34 -8.77 -5.87
N SER A 3 -12.79 -9.41 -4.84
CA SER A 3 -12.70 -8.90 -3.47
C SER A 3 -11.25 -8.64 -3.10
N CYS A 4 -11.01 -7.71 -2.18
CA CYS A 4 -9.67 -7.55 -1.63
C CYS A 4 -9.27 -8.80 -0.83
N PRO A 5 -8.15 -9.50 -1.16
CA PRO A 5 -7.70 -10.66 -0.41
C PRO A 5 -7.02 -10.31 0.93
N ILE A 6 -6.94 -9.03 1.28
CA ILE A 6 -6.26 -8.51 2.47
C ILE A 6 -7.31 -8.00 3.46
N ASP A 7 -7.21 -8.43 4.72
CA ASP A 7 -8.01 -7.83 5.78
C ASP A 7 -7.42 -6.46 6.20
N LEU A 8 -8.05 -5.38 5.75
CA LEU A 8 -7.65 -4.01 6.06
C LEU A 8 -8.18 -3.48 7.41
N ASN A 9 -8.77 -4.33 8.25
CA ASN A 9 -9.24 -3.93 9.59
C ASN A 9 -8.12 -3.39 10.50
N TYR A 10 -6.86 -3.76 10.24
CA TYR A 10 -5.72 -3.30 11.05
C TYR A 10 -5.55 -1.78 11.05
N ILE A 11 -6.11 -1.07 10.07
CA ILE A 11 -6.08 0.40 9.97
C ILE A 11 -6.70 1.09 11.19
N HIS A 12 -7.63 0.41 11.86
CA HIS A 12 -8.26 0.89 13.10
C HIS A 12 -7.53 0.46 14.37
N THR A 13 -6.71 -0.59 14.29
CA THR A 13 -6.08 -1.19 15.48
C THR A 13 -4.63 -0.75 15.65
N ILE A 14 -3.91 -0.54 14.55
CA ILE A 14 -2.54 -0.05 14.58
C ILE A 14 -2.59 1.48 14.75
N PRO A 15 -1.99 2.04 15.80
CA PRO A 15 -1.96 3.49 15.97
C PRO A 15 -1.09 4.13 14.89
N TRP A 16 -1.64 5.13 14.22
CA TRP A 16 -0.92 5.95 13.25
C TRP A 16 -1.44 7.39 13.30
N ASN A 17 -0.59 8.34 12.87
CA ASN A 17 -0.90 9.75 13.00
C ASN A 17 -1.80 10.23 11.85
N THR A 18 -3.12 10.17 12.02
CA THR A 18 -4.08 10.64 11.01
C THR A 18 -3.97 12.14 10.72
N SER A 19 -3.43 12.93 11.66
CA SER A 19 -3.28 14.38 11.51
C SER A 19 -2.23 14.79 10.46
N VAL A 20 -1.40 13.85 9.98
CA VAL A 20 -0.47 14.11 8.86
C VAL A 20 -1.18 14.26 7.52
N CYS A 21 -2.43 13.80 7.44
CA CYS A 21 -3.32 13.97 6.31
C CYS A 21 -4.31 15.08 6.65
N PRO A 22 -3.93 16.36 6.47
CA PRO A 22 -4.85 17.46 6.75
C PRO A 22 -6.09 17.35 5.86
N ASP A 23 -7.17 18.00 6.27
CA ASP A 23 -8.31 18.29 5.40
C ASP A 23 -7.81 18.91 4.09
N TYR A 24 -7.73 18.08 3.05
CA TYR A 24 -7.35 18.47 1.70
C TYR A 24 -8.21 19.65 1.19
N LEU A 25 -9.42 19.79 1.74
CA LEU A 25 -10.38 20.86 1.47
C LEU A 25 -9.98 22.25 1.99
N ARG A 26 -8.93 22.41 2.81
CA ARG A 26 -8.68 23.68 3.53
C ARG A 26 -7.45 24.47 3.04
N LYS A 27 -6.60 23.96 2.14
CA LYS A 27 -5.38 24.70 1.72
C LYS A 27 -5.17 24.76 0.21
N SER A 28 -5.22 26.01 -0.27
CA SER A 28 -4.84 26.54 -1.58
C SER A 28 -3.54 25.94 -2.17
N PRO A 29 -3.36 25.91 -3.52
CA PRO A 29 -2.33 25.13 -4.22
C PRO A 29 -0.88 25.59 -4.04
N SER A 30 -0.64 26.65 -3.28
CA SER A 30 0.62 27.40 -3.31
C SER A 30 1.69 26.91 -2.34
N ASN A 31 1.34 26.06 -1.34
CA ASN A 31 2.25 25.66 -0.26
C ASN A 31 2.26 24.13 0.01
N SER A 32 1.69 23.31 -0.88
CA SER A 32 1.12 21.98 -0.54
C SER A 32 1.93 20.74 -0.95
N ASN A 33 3.19 20.86 -1.36
CA ASN A 33 3.92 19.68 -1.86
C ASN A 33 4.35 18.73 -0.73
N THR A 34 4.91 19.25 0.37
CA THR A 34 5.49 18.40 1.42
C THR A 34 4.44 17.71 2.29
N ALA A 35 3.35 18.40 2.66
CA ALA A 35 2.31 17.82 3.52
C ALA A 35 1.53 16.71 2.81
N ASN A 36 1.15 16.92 1.54
CA ASN A 36 0.49 15.90 0.74
C ASN A 36 1.42 14.70 0.50
N GLN A 37 2.72 14.96 0.25
CA GLN A 37 3.70 13.89 0.12
C GLN A 37 3.85 13.07 1.42
N ILE A 38 3.90 13.71 2.58
CA ILE A 38 3.95 13.00 3.88
C ILE A 38 2.68 12.16 4.10
N CYS A 39 1.51 12.71 3.77
CA CYS A 39 0.26 11.97 3.87
C CYS A 39 0.27 10.74 2.95
N CYS A 40 0.58 10.91 1.66
CA CYS A 40 0.58 9.81 0.71
C CYS A 40 1.64 8.75 1.05
N GLN A 41 2.81 9.16 1.54
CA GLN A 41 3.81 8.23 2.05
C GLN A 41 3.31 7.45 3.27
N THR A 42 2.62 8.12 4.20
CA THR A 42 2.05 7.47 5.39
C THR A 42 0.99 6.45 4.98
N LEU A 43 0.09 6.82 4.05
CA LEU A 43 -0.93 5.90 3.54
C LEU A 43 -0.33 4.72 2.77
N LEU A 44 0.75 4.95 2.00
CA LEU A 44 1.47 3.89 1.32
C LEU A 44 2.12 2.92 2.31
N ILE A 45 2.77 3.42 3.35
CA ILE A 45 3.33 2.59 4.43
C ILE A 45 2.22 1.78 5.10
N LEU A 46 1.10 2.42 5.43
CA LEU A 46 -0.04 1.78 6.06
C LEU A 46 -0.63 0.69 5.17
N PHE A 47 -0.79 0.92 3.87
CA PHE A 47 -1.24 -0.08 2.91
C PHE A 47 -0.24 -1.24 2.74
N SER A 48 1.06 -0.93 2.77
CA SER A 48 2.14 -1.92 2.67
C SER A 48 2.16 -2.93 3.82
N ILE A 49 1.60 -2.58 5.00
CA ILE A 49 1.41 -3.54 6.08
C ILE A 49 0.48 -4.69 5.65
N GLY A 50 -0.60 -4.37 4.93
CA GLY A 50 -1.52 -5.36 4.39
C GLY A 50 -0.86 -6.25 3.35
N LEU A 51 -0.06 -5.66 2.45
CA LEU A 51 0.72 -6.44 1.48
C LEU A 51 1.74 -7.36 2.18
N ALA A 52 2.38 -6.91 3.25
CA ALA A 52 3.29 -7.73 4.03
C ALA A 52 2.58 -8.91 4.73
N GLN A 53 1.34 -8.70 5.20
CA GLN A 53 0.52 -9.79 5.74
C GLN A 53 0.18 -10.81 4.65
N HIS A 54 -0.24 -10.34 3.47
CA HIS A 54 -0.52 -11.19 2.31
C HIS A 54 0.70 -12.02 1.89
N LEU A 55 1.87 -11.39 1.80
CA LEU A 55 3.14 -12.05 1.53
C LEU A 55 3.46 -13.13 2.58
N LYS A 56 3.22 -12.84 3.86
CA LYS A 56 3.45 -13.81 4.93
C LYS A 56 2.54 -15.04 4.80
N GLU A 57 1.29 -14.84 4.38
CA GLU A 57 0.29 -15.90 4.31
C GLU A 57 0.46 -16.80 3.09
N ILE A 58 0.67 -16.21 1.90
CA ILE A 58 0.67 -16.96 0.64
C ILE A 58 1.95 -16.83 -0.19
N SER A 59 2.96 -16.13 0.32
CA SER A 59 4.26 -15.94 -0.35
C SER A 59 4.21 -15.17 -1.68
N ILE A 60 3.21 -14.30 -1.86
CA ILE A 60 3.06 -13.42 -3.04
C ILE A 60 3.23 -11.95 -2.61
N PHE A 61 4.04 -11.17 -3.34
CA PHE A 61 4.39 -9.79 -2.97
C PHE A 61 3.31 -8.75 -3.29
N GLN A 62 2.52 -8.97 -4.35
CA GLN A 62 1.52 -8.03 -4.87
C GLN A 62 0.16 -8.71 -5.05
N LEU A 63 -0.84 -7.94 -5.44
CA LEU A 63 -2.19 -8.45 -5.68
C LEU A 63 -2.29 -9.17 -7.04
N PRO A 64 -3.13 -10.21 -7.17
CA PRO A 64 -3.12 -11.09 -8.34
C PRO A 64 -3.54 -10.41 -9.65
N ASP A 65 -4.40 -9.38 -9.59
CA ASP A 65 -5.01 -8.77 -10.76
C ASP A 65 -5.53 -7.34 -10.49
N LEU A 66 -5.81 -6.59 -11.57
CA LEU A 66 -6.30 -5.21 -11.51
C LEU A 66 -7.62 -5.05 -10.74
N PRO A 67 -8.64 -5.90 -10.97
CA PRO A 67 -9.85 -5.89 -10.14
C PRO A 67 -9.56 -6.04 -8.64
N SER A 68 -8.66 -6.94 -8.25
CA SER A 68 -8.29 -7.19 -6.85
C SER A 68 -7.54 -6.00 -6.24
N ALA A 69 -6.63 -5.38 -7.00
CA ALA A 69 -5.99 -4.12 -6.62
C ALA A 69 -6.99 -2.98 -6.43
N SER A 70 -7.93 -2.84 -7.36
CA SER A 70 -8.98 -1.82 -7.29
C SER A 70 -9.90 -2.03 -6.09
N ALA A 71 -10.31 -3.28 -5.83
CA ALA A 71 -11.13 -3.64 -4.67
C ALA A 71 -10.40 -3.29 -3.36
N CYS A 72 -9.11 -3.61 -3.24
CA CYS A 72 -8.33 -3.26 -2.05
C CYS A 72 -8.20 -1.75 -1.82
N ILE A 73 -8.01 -0.95 -2.87
CA ILE A 73 -7.95 0.51 -2.73
C ILE A 73 -9.31 1.07 -2.27
N LEU A 74 -10.41 0.53 -2.77
CA LEU A 74 -11.76 0.93 -2.36
C LEU A 74 -12.04 0.54 -0.90
N ASP A 75 -11.68 -0.67 -0.50
CA ASP A 75 -11.82 -1.12 0.89
C ASP A 75 -10.94 -0.28 1.81
N PHE A 76 -9.70 0.01 1.41
CA PHE A 76 -8.78 0.90 2.13
C PHE A 76 -9.40 2.29 2.32
N GLN A 77 -9.91 2.89 1.25
CA GLN A 77 -10.59 4.18 1.30
C GLN A 77 -11.82 4.17 2.23
N SER A 78 -12.57 3.07 2.26
CA SER A 78 -13.70 2.90 3.18
C SER A 78 -13.25 2.92 4.65
N LYS A 79 -12.15 2.23 4.97
CA LYS A 79 -11.53 2.29 6.31
C LYS A 79 -11.07 3.69 6.66
N LEU A 80 -10.36 4.38 5.76
CA LEU A 80 -9.91 5.76 5.97
C LEU A 80 -11.09 6.73 6.19
N LYS A 81 -12.19 6.55 5.44
CA LYS A 81 -13.39 7.39 5.60
C LYS A 81 -13.99 7.28 7.00
N SER A 82 -13.97 6.09 7.61
CA SER A 82 -14.44 5.93 8.99
C SER A 82 -13.53 6.61 10.04
N LEU A 83 -12.31 7.00 9.65
CA LEU A 83 -11.40 7.86 10.43
C LEU A 83 -11.58 9.35 10.11
N SER A 84 -12.66 9.72 9.41
CA SER A 84 -12.97 11.10 8.98
C SER A 84 -11.95 11.71 8.01
N LEU A 85 -11.23 10.88 7.25
CA LEU A 85 -10.31 11.36 6.21
C LEU A 85 -11.05 11.63 4.88
N PRO A 86 -10.48 12.46 3.98
CA PRO A 86 -11.08 12.78 2.69
C PRO A 86 -11.46 11.53 1.87
N PRO A 87 -12.59 11.58 1.14
CA PRO A 87 -13.20 10.43 0.50
C PRO A 87 -12.44 9.89 -0.73
N ASP A 88 -11.48 10.65 -1.24
CA ASP A 88 -10.70 10.39 -2.46
C ASP A 88 -9.19 10.37 -2.19
N ILE A 89 -8.78 10.32 -0.92
CA ILE A 89 -7.37 10.43 -0.53
C ILE A 89 -6.54 9.23 -1.00
N ALA A 90 -7.09 8.02 -0.99
CA ALA A 90 -6.40 6.82 -1.45
C ALA A 90 -6.16 6.88 -2.97
N SER A 91 -7.19 7.23 -3.75
CA SER A 91 -7.05 7.40 -5.20
C SER A 91 -6.09 8.53 -5.57
N THR A 92 -6.13 9.64 -4.84
CA THR A 92 -5.25 10.79 -5.07
C THR A 92 -3.79 10.45 -4.75
N CYS A 93 -3.54 9.69 -3.67
CA CYS A 93 -2.19 9.33 -3.27
C CYS A 93 -1.58 8.19 -4.09
N PHE A 94 -2.39 7.23 -4.53
CA PHE A 94 -1.89 6.05 -5.23
C PHE A 94 -1.89 6.21 -6.75
N GLY A 95 -2.73 7.09 -7.30
CA GLY A 95 -2.79 7.38 -8.74
C GLY A 95 -3.43 6.26 -9.56
N SER A 96 -2.81 5.08 -9.62
CA SER A 96 -3.30 3.93 -10.38
C SER A 96 -3.22 2.62 -9.57
N PRO A 97 -4.26 1.76 -9.61
CA PRO A 97 -4.21 0.43 -8.99
C PRO A 97 -3.14 -0.51 -9.59
N GLU A 98 -2.68 -0.23 -10.81
CA GLU A 98 -1.66 -1.03 -11.51
C GLU A 98 -0.32 -1.11 -10.75
N CYS A 99 -0.04 -0.16 -9.86
CA CYS A 99 1.16 -0.19 -9.03
C CYS A 99 1.14 -1.29 -7.96
N PHE A 100 -0.01 -1.90 -7.68
CA PHE A 100 -0.19 -2.93 -6.64
C PHE A 100 -0.55 -4.31 -7.19
N GLN A 101 -0.68 -4.45 -8.51
CA GLN A 101 -0.93 -5.75 -9.12
C GLN A 101 0.38 -6.39 -9.57
N ILE A 102 0.36 -7.71 -9.67
CA ILE A 102 1.36 -8.49 -10.38
C ILE A 102 1.40 -8.06 -11.86
N GLY A 103 2.60 -7.86 -12.39
CA GLY A 103 2.78 -7.56 -13.80
C GLY A 103 4.25 -7.63 -14.22
N PRO A 104 4.54 -7.85 -15.52
CA PRO A 104 5.88 -8.11 -16.02
C PRO A 104 6.86 -6.93 -15.84
N HIS A 105 6.35 -5.72 -15.60
CA HIS A 105 7.14 -4.52 -15.36
C HIS A 105 7.28 -4.16 -13.88
N ILE A 106 6.61 -4.89 -12.98
CA ILE A 106 6.65 -4.65 -11.55
C ILE A 106 7.71 -5.57 -10.94
N CYS A 107 8.58 -5.00 -10.09
CA CYS A 107 9.62 -5.73 -9.35
C CYS A 107 10.52 -6.66 -10.22
N VAL A 108 10.72 -6.32 -11.50
CA VAL A 108 11.54 -7.12 -12.44
C VAL A 108 11.04 -8.59 -12.54
N GLY A 109 9.73 -8.80 -12.42
CA GLY A 109 9.11 -10.13 -12.48
C GLY A 109 9.26 -10.97 -11.21
N ILE A 110 9.69 -10.38 -10.09
CA ILE A 110 9.64 -11.03 -8.78
C ILE A 110 8.23 -10.92 -8.22
N GLU A 111 7.46 -12.00 -8.31
CA GLU A 111 6.06 -12.06 -7.88
C GLU A 111 5.90 -12.80 -6.56
N THR A 112 6.73 -13.83 -6.36
CA THR A 112 6.70 -14.71 -5.20
C THR A 112 7.99 -14.67 -4.41
N LYS A 113 7.94 -15.15 -3.16
CA LYS A 113 9.13 -15.39 -2.35
C LYS A 113 10.12 -16.33 -3.05
N GLN A 114 9.65 -17.29 -3.84
CA GLN A 114 10.52 -18.21 -4.56
C GLN A 114 11.28 -17.49 -5.68
N ASP A 115 10.62 -16.62 -6.44
CA ASP A 115 11.28 -15.82 -7.48
C ASP A 115 12.38 -14.95 -6.89
N TRP A 116 12.15 -14.38 -5.70
CA TRP A 116 13.17 -13.63 -4.96
C TRP A 116 14.39 -14.50 -4.62
N ILE A 117 14.17 -15.72 -4.11
CA ILE A 117 15.24 -16.66 -3.75
C ILE A 117 15.97 -17.14 -5.01
N ASP A 118 15.25 -17.42 -6.09
CA ASP A 118 15.85 -17.88 -7.35
C ASP A 118 16.71 -16.78 -7.99
N MET A 119 16.29 -15.52 -7.87
CA MET A 119 17.01 -14.37 -8.41
C MET A 119 18.21 -13.95 -7.56
N LEU A 120 18.09 -13.95 -6.23
CA LEU A 120 19.09 -13.37 -5.33
C LEU A 120 19.85 -14.41 -4.48
N GLY A 121 19.41 -15.66 -4.49
CA GLY A 121 19.88 -16.72 -3.61
C GLY A 121 19.19 -16.74 -2.25
N PRO A 122 19.49 -17.75 -1.41
CA PRO A 122 18.85 -17.95 -0.11
C PRO A 122 19.28 -16.95 0.97
N THR A 123 20.28 -16.11 0.71
CA THR A 123 20.79 -15.10 1.63
C THR A 123 21.21 -13.87 0.84
N THR A 124 20.61 -12.74 1.18
CA THR A 124 20.86 -11.45 0.54
C THR A 124 21.76 -10.57 1.42
N GLN A 125 22.25 -9.45 0.87
CA GLN A 125 22.97 -8.46 1.68
C GLN A 125 22.11 -7.93 2.84
N ILE A 126 20.79 -7.82 2.65
CA ILE A 126 19.86 -7.35 3.68
C ILE A 126 19.84 -8.30 4.88
N ASP A 127 19.97 -9.61 4.65
CA ASP A 127 19.91 -10.63 5.71
C ASP A 127 21.16 -10.65 6.59
N ILE A 128 22.30 -10.17 6.07
CA ILE A 128 23.59 -10.14 6.78
C ILE A 128 23.90 -8.76 7.38
N MET A 129 23.03 -7.76 7.16
CA MET A 129 23.23 -6.44 7.77
C MET A 129 23.01 -6.50 9.29
N PRO A 130 23.90 -5.91 10.10
CA PRO A 130 23.72 -5.85 11.55
C PRO A 130 22.45 -5.06 11.88
N LYS A 131 21.62 -5.64 12.74
CA LYS A 131 20.34 -5.08 13.21
C LYS A 131 20.52 -4.00 14.25
#